data_AF-A0A0S8KPP2-F1
#
_entry.id   AF-A0A0S8KPP2-F1
#
_cell.length_a   1.000
_cell.length_b   1.000
_cell.length_c   1.000
_cell.angle_alpha   90.00
_cell.angle_beta   90.00
_cell.angle_gamma   90.00
#
_symmetry.space_group_name_H-M   'P 1'
#
loop_
_entity.id
_entity.type
_entity.pdbx_description
1 polymer ?
#
loop_
_entity_poly.entity_id
_entity_poly.type
_entity_poly.pdbx_seq_one_letter_code
_entity_poly.pdbx_strand_id
1 'polypeptide(L)'
;MKKEKGFTLVELLVVIAIIALLMGILMPALARVRQIAFRMVCGTNLSGIGKAMLLYSNDYDDELPRSGGRGSTWAMKIPDWTAGNRFTAYGLAANGTGGTASISSSFYLLVKYAEVTPKSFVCKGDSGTSEFKPADEGAGNRELIDLWDFGNEPREHCSYSYHMPFGLYALTTSSEPGMAVAADRNPFIDSPAAEPKNIGLYLPDGGREAVKNGNAYAHQDDGQNVLFLDSHVNFEKRPSCGINDDNIYTFWDGGDIRKGGMPGIGSVPGDRADSLLVHDGEGAAGSGTTGGGTTGGTTGGTTKGRTCFVAETPVWVDGALVQISKVAPGQTVGKVLCATLMPCLEQVEKVQEHAGTFECRDIVLESGNRISVVDAHHFMLDSGQWIAAQDLTSGLRLKTLGGTVGIKSVTVRATPYTGKVYNLKVNGSEKYVVGEDMVIVRDY
;
A
#
# COMPACT_ATOMS: atom_id res chain seq x y z
N MET A 1 25.99 48.23 -37.99
CA MET A 1 25.86 47.02 -37.14
C MET A 1 25.23 47.44 -35.83
N LYS A 2 23.96 47.08 -35.57
CA LYS A 2 23.32 47.32 -34.27
C LYS A 2 24.05 46.42 -33.26
N LYS A 3 24.67 47.01 -32.23
CA LYS A 3 25.22 46.25 -31.09
C LYS A 3 24.03 45.60 -30.37
N GLU A 4 23.89 44.30 -30.49
CA GLU A 4 22.96 43.55 -29.64
C GLU A 4 23.45 43.65 -28.19
N LYS A 5 22.54 44.05 -27.29
CA LYS A 5 22.83 44.14 -25.86
C LYS A 5 22.85 42.72 -25.30
N GLY A 6 24.02 42.24 -24.88
CA GLY A 6 24.15 40.97 -24.17
C GLY A 6 23.66 41.07 -22.73
N PHE A 7 23.09 39.98 -22.22
CA PHE A 7 22.67 39.85 -20.82
C PHE A 7 23.89 39.93 -19.89
N THR A 8 23.80 40.70 -18.81
CA THR A 8 24.84 40.71 -17.76
C THR A 8 24.65 39.52 -16.81
N LEU A 9 25.75 39.09 -16.18
CA LEU A 9 25.72 38.00 -15.20
C LEU A 9 24.79 38.31 -14.00
N VAL A 10 24.70 39.60 -13.62
CA VAL A 10 23.82 40.07 -12.54
C VAL A 10 22.34 39.95 -12.93
N GLU A 11 21.97 40.35 -14.15
CA GLU A 11 20.58 40.21 -14.63
C GLU A 11 20.15 38.74 -14.69
N LEU A 12 21.04 37.86 -15.13
CA LEU A 12 20.76 36.42 -15.14
C LEU A 12 20.57 35.86 -13.72
N LEU A 13 21.40 36.29 -12.77
CA LEU A 13 21.34 35.84 -11.37
C LEU A 13 20.02 36.24 -10.69
N VAL A 14 19.54 37.46 -10.92
CA VAL A 14 18.27 37.93 -10.36
C VAL A 14 17.09 37.12 -10.93
N VAL A 15 17.13 36.79 -12.22
CA VAL A 15 16.06 36.00 -12.85
C VAL A 15 15.97 34.59 -12.26
N ILE A 16 17.09 33.89 -12.09
CA ILE A 16 17.07 32.56 -11.48
C ILE A 16 16.61 32.62 -10.02
N ALA A 17 16.96 33.67 -9.27
CA ALA A 17 16.51 33.87 -7.90
C ALA A 17 14.99 34.06 -7.82
N ILE A 18 14.40 34.84 -8.72
CA ILE A 18 12.95 35.02 -8.81
C ILE A 18 12.27 33.70 -9.18
N ILE A 19 12.79 32.95 -10.17
CA ILE A 19 12.24 31.64 -10.56
C ILE A 19 12.28 30.66 -9.37
N ALA A 20 13.40 30.60 -8.64
CA ALA A 20 13.54 29.74 -7.47
C ALA A 20 12.53 30.08 -6.37
N LEU A 21 12.32 31.38 -6.09
CA LEU A 21 11.30 31.84 -5.14
C LEU A 21 9.89 31.44 -5.58
N LEU A 22 9.56 31.68 -6.86
CA LEU A 22 8.26 31.34 -7.41
C LEU A 22 8.01 29.83 -7.40
N MET A 23 9.01 29.02 -7.79
CA MET A 23 8.93 27.56 -7.72
C MET A 23 8.78 27.06 -6.29
N GLY A 24 9.46 27.70 -5.31
CA GLY A 24 9.34 27.37 -3.89
C GLY A 24 7.92 27.55 -3.34
N ILE A 25 7.17 28.55 -3.82
CA ILE A 25 5.77 28.76 -3.43
C ILE A 25 4.82 27.86 -4.24
N LEU A 26 5.14 27.56 -5.50
CA LEU A 26 4.27 26.79 -6.40
C LEU A 26 4.29 25.28 -6.11
N MET A 27 5.44 24.72 -5.73
CA MET A 27 5.59 23.26 -5.54
C MET A 27 4.67 22.70 -4.44
N PRO A 28 4.54 23.31 -3.23
CA PRO A 28 3.61 22.83 -2.20
C PRO A 28 2.14 22.91 -2.66
N ALA A 29 1.78 23.94 -3.42
CA ALA A 29 0.43 24.09 -3.95
C ALA A 29 0.12 22.98 -4.97
N LEU A 30 1.07 22.65 -5.85
CA LEU A 30 0.89 21.59 -6.84
C LEU A 30 0.73 20.21 -6.18
N ALA A 31 1.48 19.93 -5.11
CA ALA A 31 1.34 18.68 -4.36
C ALA A 31 -0.08 18.54 -3.75
N ARG A 32 -0.61 19.61 -3.15
CA ARG A 32 -1.98 19.62 -2.61
C ARG A 32 -3.02 19.45 -3.72
N VAL A 33 -2.87 20.14 -4.85
CA VAL A 33 -3.79 20.00 -6.01
C VAL A 33 -3.79 18.57 -6.54
N ARG A 34 -2.61 17.93 -6.65
CA ARG A 34 -2.49 16.53 -7.08
C ARG A 34 -3.25 15.59 -6.13
N GLN A 35 -3.17 15.79 -4.82
CA GLN A 35 -3.92 14.98 -3.86
C GLN A 35 -5.43 15.14 -3.99
N ILE A 36 -5.93 16.36 -4.22
CA ILE A 36 -7.35 16.60 -4.48
C ILE A 36 -7.77 15.91 -5.78
N ALA A 37 -6.97 15.99 -6.84
CA ALA A 37 -7.22 15.28 -8.10
C ALA A 37 -7.28 13.76 -7.89
N PHE A 38 -6.37 13.20 -7.11
CA PHE A 38 -6.39 11.77 -6.77
C PHE A 38 -7.64 11.38 -6.00
N ARG A 39 -8.07 12.17 -5.00
CA ARG A 39 -9.32 11.96 -4.27
C ARG A 39 -10.52 11.92 -5.22
N MET A 40 -10.62 12.91 -6.11
CA MET A 40 -11.71 12.98 -7.10
C MET A 40 -11.74 11.77 -8.03
N VAL A 41 -10.59 11.32 -8.52
CA VAL A 41 -10.50 10.13 -9.39
C VAL A 41 -10.87 8.87 -8.62
N CYS A 42 -10.35 8.67 -7.40
CA CYS A 42 -10.68 7.49 -6.60
C CYS A 42 -12.17 7.46 -6.21
N GLY A 43 -12.77 8.61 -5.89
CA GLY A 43 -14.22 8.71 -5.67
C GLY A 43 -15.05 8.44 -6.92
N THR A 44 -14.59 8.88 -8.10
CA THR A 44 -15.26 8.57 -9.39
C THR A 44 -15.20 7.08 -9.70
N ASN A 45 -14.05 6.45 -9.46
CA ASN A 45 -13.88 5.00 -9.59
C ASN A 45 -14.86 4.24 -8.68
N LEU A 46 -14.92 4.58 -7.39
CA LEU A 46 -15.86 3.99 -6.44
C LEU A 46 -17.32 4.18 -6.86
N SER A 47 -17.69 5.36 -7.38
CA SER A 47 -19.06 5.59 -7.89
C SER A 47 -19.36 4.71 -9.11
N GLY A 48 -18.37 4.51 -9.99
CA GLY A 48 -18.49 3.57 -11.11
C GLY A 48 -18.65 2.12 -10.63
N ILE A 49 -17.87 1.71 -9.64
CA ILE A 49 -17.96 0.39 -9.01
C ILE A 49 -19.34 0.19 -8.37
N GLY A 50 -19.84 1.15 -7.61
CA GLY A 50 -21.17 1.06 -6.98
C GLY A 50 -22.31 0.88 -7.99
N LYS A 51 -22.26 1.62 -9.11
CA LYS A 51 -23.22 1.41 -10.21
C LYS A 51 -23.11 0.02 -10.82
N ALA A 52 -21.89 -0.50 -11.00
CA ALA A 52 -21.68 -1.84 -11.48
C ALA A 52 -22.15 -2.92 -10.49
N MET A 53 -22.02 -2.67 -9.18
CA MET A 53 -22.57 -3.53 -8.13
C MET A 53 -24.10 -3.60 -8.20
N LEU A 54 -24.77 -2.47 -8.42
CA LEU A 54 -26.22 -2.46 -8.60
C LEU A 54 -26.65 -3.10 -9.93
N LEU A 55 -25.87 -2.93 -10.99
CA LEU A 55 -26.12 -3.63 -12.26
C LEU A 55 -26.01 -5.15 -12.04
N TYR A 56 -24.96 -5.59 -11.36
CA TYR A 56 -24.76 -6.99 -10.98
C TYR A 56 -25.93 -7.50 -10.15
N SER A 57 -26.36 -6.79 -9.10
CA SER A 57 -27.43 -7.28 -8.22
C SER A 57 -28.76 -7.52 -8.94
N ASN A 58 -29.05 -6.80 -10.04
CA ASN A 58 -30.25 -7.06 -10.85
C ASN A 58 -30.25 -8.46 -11.49
N ASP A 59 -29.08 -9.00 -11.80
CA ASP A 59 -28.93 -10.32 -12.42
C ASP A 59 -28.68 -11.45 -11.40
N TYR A 60 -28.40 -11.10 -10.14
CA TYR A 60 -27.95 -12.03 -9.09
C TYR A 60 -28.78 -11.90 -7.79
N ASP A 61 -30.10 -12.01 -7.90
CA ASP A 61 -31.04 -12.09 -6.77
C ASP A 61 -30.88 -10.99 -5.72
N ASP A 62 -30.67 -9.74 -6.16
CA ASP A 62 -30.46 -8.57 -5.28
C ASP A 62 -29.21 -8.66 -4.39
N GLU A 63 -28.34 -9.66 -4.58
CA GLU A 63 -27.07 -9.77 -3.87
C GLU A 63 -26.02 -8.87 -4.51
N LEU A 64 -25.26 -8.15 -3.68
CA LEU A 64 -24.05 -7.50 -4.15
C LEU A 64 -22.98 -8.56 -4.48
N PRO A 65 -21.91 -8.21 -5.24
CA PRO A 65 -20.90 -9.18 -5.65
C PRO A 65 -20.36 -9.99 -4.47
N ARG A 66 -20.56 -11.31 -4.54
CA ARG A 66 -20.07 -12.29 -3.56
C ARG A 66 -19.45 -13.46 -4.31
N SER A 67 -18.14 -13.56 -4.23
CA SER A 67 -17.36 -14.68 -4.79
C SER A 67 -17.51 -15.94 -3.93
N GLY A 68 -17.04 -17.10 -4.41
CA GLY A 68 -17.21 -18.37 -3.71
C GLY A 68 -18.66 -18.85 -3.70
N GLY A 69 -19.18 -19.27 -2.56
CA GLY A 69 -20.56 -19.67 -2.31
C GLY A 69 -21.05 -19.14 -0.96
N ARG A 70 -22.32 -19.38 -0.60
CA ARG A 70 -22.93 -18.82 0.63
C ARG A 70 -22.20 -19.21 1.92
N GLY A 71 -21.53 -20.36 1.92
CA GLY A 71 -20.74 -20.86 3.05
C GLY A 71 -19.23 -20.73 2.86
N SER A 72 -18.76 -19.95 1.88
CA SER A 72 -17.33 -19.73 1.70
C SER A 72 -16.76 -18.89 2.82
N THR A 73 -15.53 -19.19 3.20
CA THR A 73 -14.80 -18.42 4.19
C THR A 73 -13.90 -17.40 3.51
N TRP A 74 -13.74 -16.25 4.17
CA TRP A 74 -12.78 -15.25 3.74
C TRP A 74 -11.36 -15.83 3.77
N ALA A 75 -10.63 -15.65 2.68
CA ALA A 75 -9.20 -15.95 2.56
C ALA A 75 -8.50 -14.83 1.78
N MET A 76 -7.18 -14.71 1.93
CA MET A 76 -6.40 -13.67 1.23
C MET A 76 -6.24 -13.93 -0.27
N LYS A 77 -6.41 -15.18 -0.69
CA LYS A 77 -6.39 -15.58 -2.09
C LYS A 77 -7.25 -16.82 -2.30
N ILE A 78 -7.68 -17.00 -3.53
CA ILE A 78 -8.46 -18.17 -3.93
C ILE A 78 -7.55 -19.33 -4.36
N PRO A 79 -8.03 -20.59 -4.32
CA PRO A 79 -7.25 -21.76 -4.69
C PRO A 79 -6.64 -21.72 -6.11
N ASP A 80 -7.43 -21.31 -7.11
CA ASP A 80 -6.97 -21.23 -8.50
C ASP A 80 -7.74 -20.17 -9.30
N TRP A 81 -7.15 -18.99 -9.45
CA TRP A 81 -7.75 -17.88 -10.19
C TRP A 81 -7.84 -18.09 -11.71
N THR A 82 -7.15 -19.10 -12.24
CA THR A 82 -7.15 -19.46 -13.67
C THR A 82 -8.00 -20.70 -14.00
N ALA A 83 -8.73 -21.20 -13.00
CA ALA A 83 -9.53 -22.40 -13.13
C ALA A 83 -10.61 -22.26 -14.21
N GLY A 84 -10.89 -23.35 -14.93
CA GLY A 84 -11.93 -23.35 -15.98
C GLY A 84 -13.36 -23.26 -15.46
N ASN A 85 -13.59 -23.35 -14.14
CA ASN A 85 -14.92 -23.25 -13.55
C ASN A 85 -14.87 -22.74 -12.10
N ARG A 86 -16.02 -22.20 -11.64
CA ARG A 86 -16.21 -21.63 -10.30
C ARG A 86 -15.88 -22.61 -9.16
N PHE A 87 -16.22 -23.89 -9.31
CA PHE A 87 -16.03 -24.88 -8.24
C PHE A 87 -14.56 -25.11 -7.95
N THR A 88 -13.75 -25.29 -8.99
CA THR A 88 -12.31 -25.41 -8.86
C THR A 88 -11.67 -24.10 -8.41
N ALA A 89 -12.15 -22.96 -8.94
CA ALA A 89 -11.58 -21.65 -8.62
C ALA A 89 -11.60 -21.32 -7.13
N TYR A 90 -12.74 -21.56 -6.49
CA TYR A 90 -12.98 -21.27 -5.07
C TYR A 90 -12.90 -22.50 -4.16
N GLY A 91 -12.61 -23.69 -4.70
CA GLY A 91 -12.57 -24.94 -3.93
C GLY A 91 -13.93 -25.37 -3.36
N LEU A 92 -15.02 -25.14 -4.09
CA LEU A 92 -16.38 -25.49 -3.66
C LEU A 92 -16.64 -26.99 -3.83
N ALA A 93 -17.39 -27.58 -2.89
CA ALA A 93 -17.95 -28.91 -3.08
C ALA A 93 -19.01 -28.91 -4.20
N ALA A 94 -19.33 -30.09 -4.74
CA ALA A 94 -20.30 -30.23 -5.83
C ALA A 94 -21.70 -29.68 -5.50
N ASN A 95 -22.05 -29.58 -4.22
CA ASN A 95 -23.28 -28.98 -3.72
C ASN A 95 -23.19 -27.44 -3.53
N GLY A 96 -22.09 -26.80 -3.93
CA GLY A 96 -21.85 -25.36 -3.80
C GLY A 96 -21.47 -24.88 -2.41
N THR A 97 -21.23 -25.79 -1.45
CA THR A 97 -20.86 -25.44 -0.08
C THR A 97 -19.35 -25.43 0.15
N GLY A 98 -18.92 -24.72 1.21
CA GLY A 98 -17.51 -24.58 1.59
C GLY A 98 -16.76 -23.62 0.67
N GLY A 99 -15.50 -23.94 0.40
CA GLY A 99 -14.60 -23.12 -0.40
C GLY A 99 -14.10 -21.87 0.30
N THR A 100 -13.18 -21.19 -0.36
CA THR A 100 -12.56 -19.95 0.10
C THR A 100 -12.62 -18.89 -0.98
N ALA A 101 -12.76 -17.64 -0.54
CA ALA A 101 -12.94 -16.51 -1.42
C ALA A 101 -12.24 -15.27 -0.86
N SER A 102 -11.65 -14.48 -1.76
CA SER A 102 -10.98 -13.23 -1.44
C SER A 102 -11.94 -12.05 -1.64
N ILE A 103 -11.63 -10.92 -1.01
CA ILE A 103 -12.36 -9.67 -1.21
C ILE A 103 -12.22 -9.20 -2.65
N SER A 104 -11.00 -9.22 -3.19
CA SER A 104 -10.75 -8.81 -4.56
C SER A 104 -11.41 -9.74 -5.57
N SER A 105 -11.56 -11.04 -5.29
CA SER A 105 -12.33 -11.93 -6.16
C SER A 105 -13.81 -11.59 -6.22
N SER A 106 -14.37 -10.96 -5.18
CA SER A 106 -15.75 -10.43 -5.22
C SER A 106 -15.84 -9.21 -6.12
N PHE A 107 -14.87 -8.30 -6.07
CA PHE A 107 -14.76 -7.21 -7.06
C PHE A 107 -14.51 -7.73 -8.48
N TYR A 108 -13.77 -8.82 -8.64
CA TYR A 108 -13.47 -9.42 -9.93
C TYR A 108 -14.73 -9.90 -10.66
N LEU A 109 -15.79 -10.26 -9.93
CA LEU A 109 -17.08 -10.59 -10.55
C LEU A 109 -17.64 -9.41 -11.38
N LEU A 110 -17.34 -8.17 -11.00
CA LEU A 110 -17.72 -6.99 -11.77
C LEU A 110 -16.90 -6.85 -13.06
N VAL A 111 -15.63 -7.26 -13.05
CA VAL A 111 -14.82 -7.35 -14.27
C VAL A 111 -15.42 -8.41 -15.20
N LYS A 112 -15.75 -9.57 -14.64
CA LYS A 112 -16.20 -10.75 -15.38
C LYS A 112 -17.62 -10.60 -15.95
N TYR A 113 -18.55 -10.04 -15.17
CA TYR A 113 -19.98 -10.02 -15.51
C TYR A 113 -20.55 -8.64 -15.79
N ALA A 114 -19.92 -7.56 -15.31
CA ALA A 114 -20.37 -6.18 -15.51
C ALA A 114 -19.40 -5.35 -16.37
N GLU A 115 -18.43 -6.00 -17.03
CA GLU A 115 -17.44 -5.40 -17.93
C GLU A 115 -16.66 -4.22 -17.34
N VAL A 116 -16.47 -4.20 -16.01
CA VAL A 116 -15.69 -3.15 -15.36
C VAL A 116 -14.21 -3.33 -15.67
N THR A 117 -13.55 -2.29 -16.15
CA THR A 117 -12.11 -2.36 -16.45
C THR A 117 -11.27 -2.50 -15.17
N PRO A 118 -10.24 -3.36 -15.13
CA PRO A 118 -9.38 -3.54 -13.94
C PRO A 118 -8.77 -2.24 -13.40
N LYS A 119 -8.48 -1.28 -14.28
CA LYS A 119 -8.01 0.06 -13.91
C LYS A 119 -8.91 0.80 -12.93
N SER A 120 -10.22 0.54 -12.95
CA SER A 120 -11.18 1.18 -12.04
C SER A 120 -10.98 0.75 -10.60
N PHE A 121 -10.30 -0.37 -10.33
CA PHE A 121 -10.02 -0.87 -8.98
C PHE A 121 -8.72 -0.33 -8.38
N VAL A 122 -8.02 0.56 -9.09
CA VAL A 122 -6.75 1.16 -8.65
C VAL A 122 -6.94 2.62 -8.26
N CYS A 123 -6.71 2.93 -6.98
CA CYS A 123 -6.68 4.31 -6.52
C CYS A 123 -5.29 4.91 -6.76
N LYS A 124 -5.24 6.11 -7.37
CA LYS A 124 -3.98 6.82 -7.63
C LYS A 124 -3.25 7.28 -6.36
N GLY A 125 -3.96 7.33 -5.23
CA GLY A 125 -3.41 7.64 -3.92
C GLY A 125 -2.82 6.42 -3.19
N ASP A 126 -3.07 5.20 -3.67
CA ASP A 126 -2.58 3.95 -3.07
C ASP A 126 -1.28 3.51 -3.77
N SER A 127 -0.14 3.77 -3.13
CA SER A 127 1.16 3.54 -3.75
C SER A 127 1.51 2.05 -3.78
N GLY A 128 1.92 1.54 -4.94
CA GLY A 128 2.29 0.13 -5.09
C GLY A 128 1.14 -0.78 -5.53
N THR A 129 -0.08 -0.29 -5.64
CA THR A 129 -1.15 -1.00 -6.35
C THR A 129 -1.09 -0.68 -7.85
N SER A 130 -1.17 -1.72 -8.68
CA SER A 130 -1.04 -1.62 -10.13
C SER A 130 -2.25 -2.22 -10.84
N GLU A 131 -2.52 -1.76 -12.07
CA GLU A 131 -3.60 -2.32 -12.88
C GLU A 131 -3.32 -3.79 -13.21
N PHE A 132 -4.28 -4.66 -12.90
CA PHE A 132 -4.19 -6.07 -13.24
C PHE A 132 -4.17 -6.29 -14.75
N LYS A 133 -3.19 -7.05 -15.21
CA LYS A 133 -3.03 -7.46 -16.60
C LYS A 133 -2.80 -8.97 -16.64
N PRO A 134 -3.69 -9.76 -17.27
CA PRO A 134 -3.56 -11.22 -17.32
C PRO A 134 -2.20 -11.71 -17.84
N ALA A 135 -1.63 -11.00 -18.82
CA ALA A 135 -0.34 -11.35 -19.41
C ALA A 135 0.83 -11.23 -18.42
N ASP A 136 0.77 -10.25 -17.51
CA ASP A 136 1.84 -9.99 -16.54
C ASP A 136 1.81 -11.02 -15.39
N GLU A 137 0.63 -11.58 -15.11
CA GLU A 137 0.38 -12.57 -14.04
C GLU A 137 0.46 -14.04 -14.50
N GLY A 138 0.84 -14.28 -15.76
CA GLY A 138 0.99 -15.64 -16.28
C GLY A 138 -0.33 -16.35 -16.62
N ALA A 139 -1.39 -15.60 -16.96
CA ALA A 139 -2.69 -16.16 -17.36
C ALA A 139 -2.65 -16.94 -18.70
N GLY A 140 -1.58 -16.81 -19.48
CA GLY A 140 -1.45 -17.36 -20.82
C GLY A 140 -2.33 -16.62 -21.82
N ASN A 141 -3.08 -17.37 -22.64
CA ASN A 141 -3.98 -16.82 -23.67
C ASN A 141 -5.40 -16.52 -23.14
N ARG A 142 -5.62 -16.60 -21.83
CA ARG A 142 -6.93 -16.37 -21.22
C ARG A 142 -7.28 -14.87 -21.22
N GLU A 143 -8.56 -14.58 -21.44
CA GLU A 143 -9.08 -13.22 -21.37
C GLU A 143 -9.58 -12.90 -19.95
N LEU A 144 -9.89 -11.62 -19.67
CA LEU A 144 -10.41 -11.20 -18.37
C LEU A 144 -11.68 -11.98 -17.96
N ILE A 145 -12.52 -12.32 -18.93
CA ILE A 145 -13.75 -13.09 -18.69
C ILE A 145 -13.51 -14.54 -18.30
N ASP A 146 -12.31 -15.09 -18.50
CA ASP A 146 -11.99 -16.50 -18.20
C ASP A 146 -11.51 -16.70 -16.76
N LEU A 147 -11.18 -15.62 -16.05
CA LEU A 147 -10.50 -15.64 -14.76
C LEU A 147 -11.47 -15.44 -13.59
N TRP A 148 -10.96 -15.59 -12.36
CA TRP A 148 -11.78 -15.55 -11.15
C TRP A 148 -11.27 -14.60 -10.04
N ASP A 149 -10.06 -14.06 -10.20
CA ASP A 149 -9.46 -13.07 -9.29
C ASP A 149 -8.34 -12.30 -10.01
N PHE A 150 -7.80 -11.26 -9.36
CA PHE A 150 -6.71 -10.44 -9.87
C PHE A 150 -5.33 -11.09 -9.68
N GLY A 151 -5.12 -12.29 -10.21
CA GLY A 151 -3.80 -12.93 -10.24
C GLY A 151 -3.41 -13.65 -8.95
N ASN A 152 -2.10 -13.83 -8.74
CA ASN A 152 -1.59 -14.58 -7.59
C ASN A 152 -1.57 -13.75 -6.29
N GLU A 153 -1.42 -12.44 -6.41
CA GLU A 153 -1.40 -11.47 -5.30
C GLU A 153 -2.49 -10.40 -5.51
N PRO A 154 -3.78 -10.72 -5.31
CA PRO A 154 -4.89 -9.81 -5.63
C PRO A 154 -4.81 -8.45 -4.92
N ARG A 155 -4.22 -8.43 -3.71
CA ARG A 155 -3.96 -7.21 -2.92
C ARG A 155 -3.12 -6.16 -3.66
N GLU A 156 -2.29 -6.58 -4.63
CA GLU A 156 -1.43 -5.71 -5.44
C GLU A 156 -2.19 -5.06 -6.60
N HIS A 157 -3.44 -5.46 -6.82
CA HIS A 157 -4.25 -5.04 -7.96
C HIS A 157 -5.61 -4.41 -7.60
N CYS A 158 -6.01 -4.45 -6.33
CA CYS A 158 -7.22 -3.81 -5.84
C CYS A 158 -6.93 -2.89 -4.65
N SER A 159 -7.20 -1.59 -4.82
CA SER A 159 -6.96 -0.55 -3.79
C SER A 159 -8.11 -0.35 -2.81
N TYR A 160 -9.25 -1.01 -3.02
CA TYR A 160 -10.46 -0.72 -2.27
C TYR A 160 -10.76 -1.83 -1.27
N SER A 161 -11.32 -1.44 -0.14
CA SER A 161 -11.92 -2.37 0.80
C SER A 161 -13.40 -2.53 0.50
N TYR A 162 -13.95 -3.69 0.86
CA TYR A 162 -15.32 -4.06 0.60
C TYR A 162 -15.96 -4.64 1.86
N HIS A 163 -17.25 -4.37 2.04
CA HIS A 163 -18.01 -4.92 3.15
C HIS A 163 -17.93 -6.45 3.10
N MET A 164 -17.67 -7.05 4.26
CA MET A 164 -17.52 -8.49 4.46
C MET A 164 -18.65 -9.25 3.74
N PRO A 165 -18.38 -9.85 2.56
CA PRO A 165 -19.43 -10.41 1.73
C PRO A 165 -19.79 -11.83 2.16
N PHE A 166 -19.06 -12.38 3.14
CA PHE A 166 -19.20 -13.74 3.64
C PHE A 166 -19.83 -13.73 5.03
N GLY A 167 -20.74 -14.69 5.28
CA GLY A 167 -21.42 -14.81 6.57
C GLY A 167 -22.86 -14.30 6.56
N LEU A 168 -23.40 -14.06 7.75
CA LEU A 168 -24.84 -13.83 7.96
C LEU A 168 -25.32 -12.45 7.45
N TYR A 169 -24.47 -11.43 7.54
CA TYR A 169 -24.82 -10.03 7.29
C TYR A 169 -24.33 -9.50 5.95
N ALA A 170 -24.05 -10.40 5.02
CA ALA A 170 -23.63 -10.00 3.68
C ALA A 170 -24.72 -9.16 2.98
N LEU A 171 -24.28 -8.11 2.28
CA LEU A 171 -25.18 -7.07 1.78
C LEU A 171 -26.05 -7.51 0.60
N THR A 172 -27.28 -7.01 0.61
CA THR A 172 -28.21 -7.02 -0.52
C THR A 172 -28.71 -5.60 -0.78
N THR A 173 -29.37 -5.38 -1.90
CA THR A 173 -30.00 -4.07 -2.23
C THR A 173 -31.06 -3.63 -1.21
N SER A 174 -31.55 -4.56 -0.38
CA SER A 174 -32.53 -4.31 0.69
C SER A 174 -31.91 -3.94 2.04
N SER A 175 -30.58 -3.81 2.13
CA SER A 175 -29.91 -3.29 3.33
C SER A 175 -30.13 -1.78 3.49
N GLU A 176 -29.72 -1.21 4.63
CA GLU A 176 -29.93 0.22 4.86
C GLU A 176 -29.15 1.07 3.84
N PRO A 177 -29.77 2.09 3.21
CA PRO A 177 -29.11 2.88 2.14
C PRO A 177 -27.82 3.57 2.57
N GLY A 178 -27.70 3.89 3.87
CA GLY A 178 -26.52 4.51 4.48
C GLY A 178 -25.41 3.52 4.86
N MET A 179 -25.53 2.23 4.53
CA MET A 179 -24.46 1.25 4.78
C MET A 179 -23.25 1.56 3.92
N ALA A 180 -22.07 1.55 4.54
CA ALA A 180 -20.81 1.65 3.81
C ALA A 180 -20.54 0.31 3.12
N VAL A 181 -20.45 0.34 1.79
CA VAL A 181 -20.30 -0.85 0.94
C VAL A 181 -18.84 -1.07 0.56
N ALA A 182 -18.16 0.00 0.15
CA ALA A 182 -16.75 -0.04 -0.20
C ALA A 182 -16.08 1.28 0.18
N ALA A 183 -14.77 1.27 0.37
CA ALA A 183 -14.02 2.50 0.62
C ALA A 183 -12.59 2.36 0.11
N ASP A 184 -11.83 3.45 0.21
CA ASP A 184 -10.37 3.36 0.13
C ASP A 184 -9.83 2.30 1.12
N ARG A 185 -8.62 1.81 0.86
CA ARG A 185 -8.06 0.65 1.58
C ARG A 185 -8.08 0.80 3.10
N ASN A 186 -8.51 -0.27 3.77
CA ASN A 186 -8.50 -0.40 5.22
C ASN A 186 -7.07 -0.21 5.77
N PRO A 187 -6.84 0.74 6.68
CA PRO A 187 -5.51 1.04 7.20
C PRO A 187 -5.00 0.01 8.22
N PHE A 188 -5.86 -0.88 8.72
CA PHE A 188 -5.54 -1.90 9.72
C PHE A 188 -5.31 -3.27 9.11
N ILE A 189 -5.09 -3.36 7.81
CA ILE A 189 -4.73 -4.59 7.12
C ILE A 189 -3.57 -4.26 6.17
N ASP A 190 -2.61 -5.18 5.99
CA ASP A 190 -1.41 -4.87 5.20
C ASP A 190 -1.76 -4.48 3.78
N SER A 191 -0.95 -3.59 3.21
CA SER A 191 -1.12 -3.13 1.85
C SER A 191 0.22 -3.12 1.12
N PRO A 192 0.21 -3.08 -0.22
CA PRO A 192 1.41 -2.78 -0.98
C PRO A 192 2.05 -1.46 -0.53
N ALA A 193 1.25 -0.46 -0.16
CA ALA A 193 1.71 0.87 0.23
C ALA A 193 2.45 0.90 1.57
N ALA A 194 1.89 0.25 2.58
CA ALA A 194 2.33 0.30 3.97
C ALA A 194 1.85 -0.91 4.80
N GLU A 195 2.61 -1.20 5.86
CA GLU A 195 2.24 -2.12 6.95
C GLU A 195 0.98 -1.62 7.71
N PRO A 196 0.24 -2.49 8.42
CA PRO A 196 -0.97 -2.08 9.15
C PRO A 196 -0.72 -1.00 10.22
N LYS A 197 -1.64 -0.04 10.36
CA LYS A 197 -1.62 0.93 11.46
C LYS A 197 -1.86 0.26 12.79
N ASN A 198 -1.24 0.81 13.84
CA ASN A 198 -1.53 0.42 15.21
C ASN A 198 -2.87 1.04 15.67
N ILE A 199 -3.91 0.21 15.79
CA ILE A 199 -5.24 0.60 16.25
C ILE A 199 -5.25 1.25 17.64
N GLY A 200 -4.25 0.96 18.48
CA GLY A 200 -4.10 1.59 19.80
C GLY A 200 -3.84 3.09 19.74
N LEU A 201 -3.30 3.59 18.62
CA LEU A 201 -3.06 5.02 18.38
C LEU A 201 -4.30 5.75 17.84
N TYR A 202 -5.30 5.01 17.38
CA TYR A 202 -6.57 5.58 16.93
C TYR A 202 -7.46 5.85 18.14
N LEU A 203 -7.84 7.12 18.29
CA LEU A 203 -8.75 7.60 19.33
C LEU A 203 -9.87 8.41 18.66
N PRO A 204 -11.11 7.91 18.64
CA PRO A 204 -12.22 8.57 17.95
C PRO A 204 -12.58 9.94 18.57
N ASP A 205 -12.47 10.05 19.90
CA ASP A 205 -12.68 11.31 20.64
C ASP A 205 -11.40 12.15 20.76
N GLY A 206 -10.32 11.73 20.11
CA GLY A 206 -9.06 12.44 20.13
C GLY A 206 -9.06 13.69 19.25
N GLY A 207 -7.95 14.44 19.32
CA GLY A 207 -7.70 15.53 18.37
C GLY A 207 -7.50 15.01 16.94
N ARG A 208 -7.41 15.93 15.98
CA ARG A 208 -7.28 15.61 14.54
C ARG A 208 -6.20 14.55 14.24
N GLU A 209 -5.04 14.64 14.87
CA GLU A 209 -3.94 13.70 14.62
C GLU A 209 -4.22 12.28 15.12
N ALA A 210 -4.99 12.11 16.20
CA ALA A 210 -5.36 10.79 16.69
C ALA A 210 -6.39 10.11 15.78
N VAL A 211 -7.29 10.90 15.17
CA VAL A 211 -8.28 10.41 14.21
C VAL A 211 -7.62 9.96 12.90
N LYS A 212 -6.56 10.65 12.45
CA LYS A 212 -5.79 10.25 11.25
C LYS A 212 -5.19 8.84 11.36
N ASN A 213 -4.91 8.35 12.56
CA ASN A 213 -4.44 6.98 12.77
C ASN A 213 -5.47 5.91 12.39
N GLY A 214 -6.75 6.27 12.23
CA GLY A 214 -7.80 5.38 11.73
C GLY A 214 -8.21 5.61 10.28
N ASN A 215 -7.66 6.62 9.61
CA ASN A 215 -7.97 6.90 8.20
C ASN A 215 -7.11 6.06 7.26
N ALA A 216 -7.58 5.88 6.02
CA ALA A 216 -6.82 5.19 4.97
C ALA A 216 -5.46 5.85 4.72
N TYR A 217 -4.44 5.06 4.34
CA TYR A 217 -3.15 5.59 3.89
C TYR A 217 -3.29 6.39 2.59
N ALA A 218 -4.18 5.93 1.72
CA ALA A 218 -4.58 6.67 0.54
C ALA A 218 -4.99 8.08 0.95
N HIS A 219 -4.50 9.08 0.22
CA HIS A 219 -4.84 10.49 0.45
C HIS A 219 -4.23 11.15 1.70
N GLN A 220 -3.09 10.65 2.18
CA GLN A 220 -2.26 11.26 3.25
C GLN A 220 -2.92 11.26 4.62
N ASP A 221 -3.65 10.19 4.96
CA ASP A 221 -4.35 10.01 6.24
C ASP A 221 -5.43 11.08 6.53
N ASP A 222 -5.74 11.94 5.57
CA ASP A 222 -6.72 13.03 5.73
C ASP A 222 -8.18 12.53 5.75
N GLY A 223 -8.41 11.29 5.30
CA GLY A 223 -9.73 10.68 5.16
C GLY A 223 -9.75 9.62 4.06
N GLN A 224 -10.96 9.16 3.71
CA GLN A 224 -11.22 8.11 2.74
C GLN A 224 -12.45 8.44 1.91
N ASN A 225 -12.44 8.07 0.64
CA ASN A 225 -13.66 7.97 -0.14
C ASN A 225 -14.42 6.74 0.32
N VAL A 226 -15.70 6.92 0.62
CA VAL A 226 -16.60 5.86 1.07
C VAL A 226 -17.79 5.82 0.12
N LEU A 227 -18.03 4.64 -0.45
CA LEU A 227 -19.20 4.30 -1.24
C LEU A 227 -20.28 3.75 -0.32
N PHE A 228 -21.45 4.38 -0.37
CA PHE A 228 -22.64 3.94 0.35
C PHE A 228 -23.58 3.15 -0.57
N LEU A 229 -24.51 2.40 0.02
CA LEU A 229 -25.38 1.47 -0.70
C LEU A 229 -26.32 2.14 -1.70
N ASP A 230 -26.75 3.37 -1.43
CA ASP A 230 -27.48 4.23 -2.36
C ASP A 230 -26.62 4.77 -3.54
N SER A 231 -25.38 4.29 -3.69
CA SER A 231 -24.40 4.64 -4.72
C SER A 231 -23.80 6.04 -4.63
N HIS A 232 -24.08 6.81 -3.57
CA HIS A 232 -23.34 8.05 -3.37
C HIS A 232 -21.93 7.76 -2.81
N VAL A 233 -20.99 8.64 -3.14
CA VAL A 233 -19.62 8.56 -2.65
C VAL A 233 -19.27 9.88 -1.98
N ASN A 234 -18.84 9.83 -0.72
CA ASN A 234 -18.37 10.99 0.01
C ASN A 234 -16.93 10.80 0.48
N PHE A 235 -16.21 11.90 0.64
CA PHE A 235 -14.90 11.90 1.27
C PHE A 235 -15.06 12.11 2.78
N GLU A 236 -14.99 11.02 3.53
CA GLU A 236 -15.16 10.99 4.97
C GLU A 236 -13.82 11.26 5.67
N LYS A 237 -13.83 12.21 6.60
CA LYS A 237 -12.61 12.63 7.33
C LYS A 237 -12.27 11.74 8.52
N ARG A 238 -13.19 10.83 8.87
CA ARG A 238 -13.11 9.89 9.99
C ARG A 238 -13.64 8.54 9.53
N PRO A 239 -13.11 7.42 10.04
CA PRO A 239 -13.60 6.09 9.67
C PRO A 239 -14.91 5.74 10.40
N SER A 240 -15.24 6.48 11.47
CA SER A 240 -16.52 6.44 12.19
C SER A 240 -17.63 7.14 11.38
N CYS A 241 -17.93 6.62 10.19
CA CYS A 241 -18.92 7.14 9.26
C CYS A 241 -19.92 6.07 8.78
N GLY A 242 -19.90 4.89 9.42
CA GLY A 242 -20.94 3.89 9.29
C GLY A 242 -22.21 4.31 10.01
N ILE A 243 -23.21 3.44 9.99
CA ILE A 243 -24.48 3.67 10.68
C ILE A 243 -24.22 3.73 12.19
N ASN A 244 -24.89 4.65 12.89
CA ASN A 244 -24.67 4.91 14.32
C ASN A 244 -23.25 5.39 14.67
N ASP A 245 -22.57 6.08 13.76
CA ASP A 245 -21.16 6.49 13.87
C ASP A 245 -20.18 5.30 13.99
N ASP A 246 -20.56 4.12 13.50
CA ASP A 246 -19.73 2.93 13.53
C ASP A 246 -18.45 3.08 12.67
N ASN A 247 -17.37 2.41 13.08
CA ASN A 247 -16.12 2.43 12.36
C ASN A 247 -16.12 1.38 11.25
N ILE A 248 -16.14 1.87 10.01
CA ILE A 248 -16.28 1.03 8.82
C ILE A 248 -15.14 0.04 8.59
N TYR A 249 -13.99 0.17 9.26
CA TYR A 249 -12.81 -0.66 9.04
C TYR A 249 -12.54 -1.71 10.13
N THR A 250 -13.29 -1.68 11.22
CA THR A 250 -13.01 -2.50 12.41
C THR A 250 -14.21 -3.35 12.75
N PHE A 251 -13.98 -4.56 13.23
CA PHE A 251 -15.10 -5.38 13.70
C PHE A 251 -15.46 -4.97 15.13
N TRP A 252 -16.73 -5.12 15.52
CA TRP A 252 -17.12 -4.82 16.89
C TRP A 252 -16.59 -5.87 17.88
N ASP A 253 -15.84 -5.42 18.87
CA ASP A 253 -15.21 -6.26 19.91
C ASP A 253 -16.00 -6.29 21.24
N GLY A 254 -17.21 -5.74 21.25
CA GLY A 254 -18.03 -5.56 22.46
C GLY A 254 -17.81 -4.22 23.18
N GLY A 255 -16.87 -3.39 22.71
CA GLY A 255 -16.55 -2.08 23.25
C GLY A 255 -17.22 -0.92 22.51
N ASP A 256 -16.47 0.19 22.37
CA ASP A 256 -16.88 1.37 21.60
C ASP A 256 -16.90 1.05 20.10
N ILE A 257 -18.09 1.13 19.49
CA ILE A 257 -18.32 0.90 18.06
C ILE A 257 -17.45 1.81 17.16
N ARG A 258 -17.11 3.02 17.63
CA ARG A 258 -16.28 3.96 16.87
C ARG A 258 -14.80 3.54 16.82
N LYS A 259 -14.40 2.55 17.62
CA LYS A 259 -13.02 2.05 17.70
C LYS A 259 -12.91 0.61 17.21
N GLY A 260 -13.70 -0.30 17.77
CA GLY A 260 -13.68 -1.73 17.46
C GLY A 260 -12.30 -2.39 17.61
N GLY A 261 -12.22 -3.61 17.08
CA GLY A 261 -11.01 -4.43 16.99
C GLY A 261 -10.45 -4.51 15.57
N MET A 262 -9.17 -4.85 15.47
CA MET A 262 -8.48 -5.02 14.18
C MET A 262 -9.01 -6.26 13.44
N PRO A 263 -9.47 -6.13 12.19
CA PRO A 263 -10.02 -7.26 11.45
C PRO A 263 -8.95 -8.33 11.14
N GLY A 264 -9.38 -9.58 11.12
CA GLY A 264 -8.59 -10.74 10.70
C GLY A 264 -9.49 -11.84 10.15
N ILE A 265 -8.90 -12.93 9.69
CA ILE A 265 -9.68 -14.06 9.16
C ILE A 265 -10.70 -14.53 10.20
N GLY A 266 -11.97 -14.57 9.81
CA GLY A 266 -13.09 -14.93 10.70
C GLY A 266 -13.79 -13.74 11.36
N SER A 267 -13.27 -12.51 11.22
CA SER A 267 -14.03 -11.31 11.56
C SER A 267 -15.29 -11.23 10.71
N VAL A 268 -16.40 -10.89 11.34
CA VAL A 268 -17.71 -10.71 10.70
C VAL A 268 -18.36 -9.45 11.29
N PRO A 269 -19.30 -8.81 10.56
CA PRO A 269 -20.12 -7.76 11.15
C PRO A 269 -20.84 -8.26 12.41
N GLY A 270 -20.91 -7.43 13.44
CA GLY A 270 -21.58 -7.73 14.71
C GLY A 270 -23.11 -7.76 14.57
N ASP A 271 -23.67 -6.93 13.70
CA ASP A 271 -25.09 -6.92 13.37
C ASP A 271 -25.35 -6.50 11.91
N ARG A 272 -26.61 -6.23 11.55
CA ARG A 272 -27.02 -5.86 10.18
C ARG A 272 -26.66 -4.41 9.80
N ALA A 273 -26.41 -3.54 10.77
CA ALA A 273 -26.04 -2.14 10.58
C ALA A 273 -24.52 -1.92 10.74
N ASP A 274 -23.79 -2.87 11.32
CA ASP A 274 -22.33 -2.88 11.42
C ASP A 274 -21.69 -3.03 10.04
N SER A 275 -20.88 -2.04 9.68
CA SER A 275 -20.15 -2.05 8.41
C SER A 275 -18.72 -2.52 8.62
N LEU A 276 -18.37 -3.69 8.07
CA LEU A 276 -17.00 -4.22 8.15
C LEU A 276 -16.33 -4.27 6.77
N LEU A 277 -15.61 -3.21 6.41
CA LEU A 277 -14.84 -3.12 5.16
C LEU A 277 -13.45 -3.72 5.34
N VAL A 278 -13.15 -4.77 4.59
CA VAL A 278 -11.87 -5.51 4.64
C VAL A 278 -11.24 -5.61 3.26
N HIS A 279 -9.99 -6.08 3.16
CA HIS A 279 -9.31 -6.40 1.90
C HIS A 279 -8.29 -7.53 2.10
N ASP A 280 -7.65 -8.00 1.02
CA ASP A 280 -6.85 -9.24 0.97
C ASP A 280 -5.43 -9.19 1.59
N GLY A 281 -5.26 -8.47 2.70
CA GLY A 281 -4.00 -8.45 3.46
C GLY A 281 -4.13 -9.13 4.82
N GLU A 282 -3.01 -9.42 5.46
CA GLU A 282 -3.00 -9.88 6.84
C GLU A 282 -3.18 -8.67 7.78
N GLY A 283 -4.09 -8.78 8.76
CA GLY A 283 -4.16 -7.85 9.89
C GLY A 283 -3.06 -8.16 10.92
N ALA A 284 -2.63 -7.17 11.70
CA ALA A 284 -1.58 -7.30 12.71
C ALA A 284 -2.02 -7.98 14.03
N ALA A 285 -3.19 -8.63 14.08
CA ALA A 285 -3.68 -9.31 15.27
C ALA A 285 -3.46 -10.83 15.19
N GLY A 286 -2.41 -11.30 15.85
CA GLY A 286 -2.31 -12.64 16.45
C GLY A 286 -2.34 -13.82 15.49
N SER A 287 -1.16 -14.38 15.24
CA SER A 287 -0.97 -15.78 14.87
C SER A 287 -1.74 -16.70 15.84
N GLY A 288 -2.97 -17.03 15.50
CA GLY A 288 -3.84 -17.93 16.25
C GLY A 288 -4.14 -19.14 15.38
N THR A 289 -3.42 -20.22 15.63
CA THR A 289 -3.57 -21.57 15.10
C THR A 289 -5.00 -22.02 14.82
N THR A 290 -5.24 -22.60 13.63
CA THR A 290 -5.97 -23.87 13.40
C THR A 290 -5.74 -24.30 11.94
N GLY A 291 -4.80 -25.23 11.69
CA GLY A 291 -5.08 -26.60 11.21
C GLY A 291 -5.48 -26.61 9.72
N GLY A 292 -4.70 -27.06 8.74
CA GLY A 292 -3.87 -28.26 8.67
C GLY A 292 -4.15 -28.90 7.31
N GLY A 293 -3.18 -28.85 6.40
CA GLY A 293 -3.33 -29.33 5.02
C GLY A 293 -1.99 -29.26 4.30
N THR A 294 -1.09 -30.16 4.67
CA THR A 294 0.21 -30.35 4.05
C THR A 294 0.04 -30.92 2.64
N THR A 295 0.35 -30.12 1.63
CA THR A 295 0.93 -30.64 0.38
C THR A 295 2.14 -29.76 0.05
N GLY A 296 3.33 -30.36 0.16
CA GLY A 296 4.57 -29.75 -0.24
C GLY A 296 4.53 -29.40 -1.73
N GLY A 297 4.41 -28.10 -2.01
CA GLY A 297 4.73 -27.50 -3.27
C GLY A 297 5.88 -26.54 -3.03
N THR A 298 7.06 -26.91 -3.51
CA THR A 298 8.22 -26.03 -3.57
C THR A 298 7.93 -24.97 -4.63
N THR A 299 7.24 -23.90 -4.25
CA THR A 299 7.01 -22.74 -5.10
C THR A 299 7.40 -21.52 -4.30
N GLY A 300 8.38 -20.77 -4.85
CA GLY A 300 8.97 -19.60 -4.24
C GLY A 300 7.89 -18.66 -3.72
N GLY A 301 7.87 -18.48 -2.40
CA GLY A 301 7.11 -17.42 -1.80
C GLY A 301 7.68 -16.10 -2.30
N THR A 302 6.90 -15.38 -3.09
CA THR A 302 6.99 -13.93 -3.20
C THR A 302 6.72 -13.36 -1.81
N THR A 303 7.81 -13.24 -1.05
CA THR A 303 7.84 -12.62 0.26
C THR A 303 7.34 -11.19 0.15
N LYS A 304 6.27 -10.86 0.90
CA LYS A 304 6.01 -9.50 1.38
C LYS A 304 7.33 -8.95 1.95
N GLY A 305 7.86 -7.92 1.29
CA GLY A 305 9.08 -7.23 1.68
C GLY A 305 9.82 -6.61 0.52
N ARG A 306 9.59 -5.32 0.34
CA ARG A 306 10.36 -4.39 -0.50
C ARG A 306 11.84 -4.47 -0.12
N THR A 307 12.54 -5.41 -0.74
CA THR A 307 13.98 -5.65 -0.61
C THR A 307 14.65 -4.81 -1.68
N CYS A 308 15.26 -3.71 -1.27
CA CYS A 308 15.48 -2.60 -2.18
C CYS A 308 16.94 -2.26 -2.46
N PHE A 309 17.91 -2.89 -1.79
CA PHE A 309 19.31 -2.55 -2.01
C PHE A 309 20.08 -3.67 -2.67
N VAL A 310 20.96 -3.30 -3.60
CA VAL A 310 21.90 -4.25 -4.19
C VAL A 310 22.89 -4.75 -3.13
N ALA A 311 23.44 -5.94 -3.32
CA ALA A 311 24.34 -6.60 -2.35
C ALA A 311 25.50 -5.71 -1.88
N GLU A 312 26.02 -4.89 -2.79
CA GLU A 312 27.17 -4.01 -2.60
C GLU A 312 26.85 -2.75 -1.77
N THR A 313 25.57 -2.47 -1.49
CA THR A 313 25.17 -1.24 -0.79
C THR A 313 25.79 -1.21 0.61
N PRO A 314 26.59 -0.18 0.94
CA PRO A 314 27.24 -0.09 2.23
C PRO A 314 26.28 0.40 3.32
N VAL A 315 26.35 -0.21 4.50
CA VAL A 315 25.52 0.07 5.69
C VAL A 315 26.42 0.16 6.92
N TRP A 316 26.11 1.08 7.83
CA TRP A 316 26.85 1.22 9.08
C TRP A 316 26.35 0.24 10.14
N VAL A 317 27.19 -0.74 10.46
CA VAL A 317 26.89 -1.80 11.43
C VAL A 317 28.08 -1.99 12.36
N ASP A 318 27.83 -2.03 13.67
CA ASP A 318 28.81 -2.22 14.74
C ASP A 318 30.03 -1.26 14.71
N GLY A 319 29.90 -0.05 14.14
CA GLY A 319 31.01 0.89 14.02
C GLY A 319 31.77 0.86 12.70
N ALA A 320 31.41 -0.06 11.80
CA ALA A 320 32.08 -0.24 10.51
C ALA A 320 31.09 -0.15 9.34
N LEU A 321 31.60 0.24 8.18
CA LEU A 321 30.84 0.21 6.94
C LEU A 321 30.94 -1.20 6.33
N VAL A 322 29.81 -1.90 6.27
CA VAL A 322 29.71 -3.29 5.80
C VAL A 322 28.72 -3.36 4.65
N GLN A 323 28.99 -4.21 3.66
CA GLN A 323 28.03 -4.49 2.59
C GLN A 323 26.74 -5.10 3.17
N ILE A 324 25.58 -4.63 2.71
CA ILE A 324 24.28 -5.07 3.23
C ILE A 324 24.10 -6.59 3.15
N SER A 325 24.70 -7.24 2.15
CA SER A 325 24.65 -8.70 1.99
C SER A 325 25.45 -9.49 3.03
N LYS A 326 26.26 -8.81 3.85
CA LYS A 326 27.09 -9.42 4.91
C LYS A 326 26.58 -9.07 6.31
N VAL A 327 25.48 -8.33 6.41
CA VAL A 327 24.85 -7.98 7.69
C VAL A 327 24.14 -9.21 8.25
N ALA A 328 24.18 -9.37 9.57
CA ALA A 328 23.52 -10.44 10.30
C ALA A 328 22.59 -9.87 11.39
N PRO A 329 21.51 -10.59 11.76
CA PRO A 329 20.69 -10.24 12.92
C PRO A 329 21.52 -10.11 14.22
N GLY A 330 21.10 -9.20 15.10
CA GLY A 330 21.74 -8.91 16.39
C GLY A 330 22.85 -7.86 16.33
N GLN A 331 23.30 -7.47 15.14
CA GLN A 331 24.28 -6.39 14.98
C GLN A 331 23.66 -5.01 15.19
N THR A 332 24.44 -4.03 15.66
CA THR A 332 23.94 -2.68 15.99
C THR A 332 24.02 -1.77 14.78
N VAL A 333 22.91 -1.15 14.37
CA VAL A 333 22.88 -0.25 13.20
C VAL A 333 23.18 1.18 13.62
N GLY A 334 23.91 1.92 12.78
CA GLY A 334 24.16 3.36 13.00
C GLY A 334 25.13 3.70 14.14
N LYS A 335 25.79 2.69 14.74
CA LYS A 335 26.91 2.93 15.67
C LYS A 335 28.06 3.53 14.87
N VAL A 336 28.38 4.80 15.14
CA VAL A 336 29.58 5.49 14.61
C VAL A 336 30.56 5.66 15.76
N LEU A 337 31.87 5.57 15.50
CA LEU A 337 32.96 5.68 16.50
C LEU A 337 32.96 6.97 17.36
N CYS A 338 32.02 7.90 17.12
CA CYS A 338 31.84 9.12 17.88
C CYS A 338 30.68 8.95 18.89
N ALA A 339 31.02 8.85 20.19
CA ALA A 339 30.12 8.55 21.31
C ALA A 339 29.07 9.64 21.65
N THR A 340 28.66 10.49 20.70
CA THR A 340 27.88 11.70 21.01
C THR A 340 26.64 11.97 20.15
N LEU A 341 26.26 11.10 19.19
CA LEU A 341 25.15 11.41 18.27
C LEU A 341 24.01 10.37 18.16
N MET A 342 23.90 9.39 19.07
CA MET A 342 22.64 8.67 19.29
C MET A 342 22.62 7.94 20.64
N PRO A 343 21.52 7.97 21.42
CA PRO A 343 21.32 7.06 22.55
C PRO A 343 20.75 5.68 22.17
N CYS A 344 20.55 5.38 20.87
CA CYS A 344 19.75 4.22 20.48
C CYS A 344 20.63 3.08 19.94
N LEU A 345 20.91 2.10 20.80
CA LEU A 345 21.46 0.79 20.42
C LEU A 345 20.34 -0.05 19.78
N GLU A 346 20.00 0.23 18.52
CA GLU A 346 18.97 -0.50 17.78
C GLU A 346 19.64 -1.65 17.02
N GLN A 347 19.15 -2.88 17.24
CA GLN A 347 19.72 -4.09 16.65
C GLN A 347 18.96 -4.49 15.39
N VAL A 348 19.68 -5.04 14.41
CA VAL A 348 19.07 -5.71 13.25
C VAL A 348 18.25 -6.89 13.77
N GLU A 349 16.93 -6.81 13.63
CA GLU A 349 16.01 -7.90 13.99
C GLU A 349 16.05 -9.00 12.92
N LYS A 350 15.99 -8.59 11.65
CA LYS A 350 15.92 -9.48 10.51
C LYS A 350 16.58 -8.86 9.29
N VAL A 351 17.34 -9.67 8.55
CA VAL A 351 17.85 -9.32 7.22
C VAL A 351 16.93 -9.96 6.20
N GLN A 352 16.41 -9.16 5.29
CA GLN A 352 15.54 -9.65 4.22
C GLN A 352 16.32 -9.77 2.93
N GLU A 353 16.10 -10.88 2.23
CA GLU A 353 16.69 -11.16 0.93
C GLU A 353 15.62 -11.58 -0.05
N HIS A 354 15.68 -11.04 -1.26
CA HIS A 354 14.85 -11.50 -2.38
C HIS A 354 15.72 -11.61 -3.63
N ALA A 355 15.42 -12.58 -4.49
CA ALA A 355 16.15 -12.79 -5.74
C ALA A 355 15.22 -12.54 -6.92
N GLY A 356 15.68 -11.77 -7.90
CA GLY A 356 14.88 -11.42 -9.06
C GLY A 356 15.60 -10.51 -10.03
N THR A 357 14.82 -9.95 -10.96
CA THR A 357 15.28 -8.94 -11.91
C THR A 357 14.52 -7.65 -11.62
N PHE A 358 15.24 -6.58 -11.30
CA PHE A 358 14.65 -5.34 -10.80
C PHE A 358 15.15 -4.12 -11.57
N GLU A 359 14.29 -3.12 -11.70
CA GLU A 359 14.73 -1.79 -12.13
C GLU A 359 15.63 -1.20 -11.04
N CYS A 360 16.84 -0.77 -11.43
CA CYS A 360 17.83 -0.21 -10.53
C CYS A 360 18.04 1.28 -10.82
N ARG A 361 18.02 2.10 -9.77
CA ARG A 361 18.26 3.53 -9.79
C ARG A 361 19.55 3.84 -9.04
N ASP A 362 20.44 4.54 -9.71
CA ASP A 362 21.66 5.07 -9.12
C ASP A 362 21.42 6.52 -8.68
N ILE A 363 21.46 6.74 -7.37
CA ILE A 363 21.36 8.05 -6.74
C ILE A 363 22.78 8.53 -6.47
N VAL A 364 23.22 9.56 -7.21
CA VAL A 364 24.52 10.21 -7.00
C VAL A 364 24.30 11.43 -6.13
N LEU A 365 25.01 11.48 -5.00
CA LEU A 365 24.94 12.56 -4.03
C LEU A 365 25.93 13.68 -4.39
N GLU A 366 25.71 14.89 -3.85
CA GLU A 366 26.62 16.03 -4.01
C GLU A 366 28.02 15.75 -3.43
N SER A 367 28.11 14.84 -2.45
CA SER A 367 29.37 14.31 -1.91
C SER A 367 30.20 13.52 -2.94
N GLY A 368 29.59 13.08 -4.05
CA GLY A 368 30.18 12.19 -5.04
C GLY A 368 29.91 10.71 -4.79
N ASN A 369 29.33 10.37 -3.63
CA ASN A 369 28.96 9.00 -3.29
C ASN A 369 27.70 8.56 -4.03
N ARG A 370 27.56 7.24 -4.21
CA ARG A 370 26.45 6.64 -4.94
C ARG A 370 25.71 5.63 -4.08
N ILE A 371 24.39 5.70 -4.09
CA ILE A 371 23.49 4.71 -3.51
C ILE A 371 22.70 4.07 -4.64
N SER A 372 22.81 2.75 -4.78
CA SER A 372 22.07 1.97 -5.77
C SER A 372 20.88 1.31 -5.10
N VAL A 373 19.68 1.66 -5.55
CA VAL A 373 18.42 1.17 -5.01
C VAL A 373 17.62 0.53 -6.14
N VAL A 374 16.98 -0.59 -5.85
CA VAL A 374 16.04 -1.25 -6.73
C VAL A 374 14.62 -1.04 -6.19
N ASP A 375 13.66 -1.01 -7.10
CA ASP A 375 12.24 -0.93 -6.75
C ASP A 375 11.88 0.33 -5.90
N ALA A 376 10.81 0.26 -5.09
CA ALA A 376 10.27 1.36 -4.30
C ALA A 376 10.80 1.35 -2.85
N HIS A 377 11.88 2.08 -2.59
CA HIS A 377 12.37 2.37 -1.23
C HIS A 377 12.09 3.81 -0.79
N HIS A 378 12.15 4.09 0.51
CA HIS A 378 11.89 5.44 1.04
C HIS A 378 13.13 6.07 1.67
N PHE A 379 13.35 7.33 1.31
CA PHE A 379 14.42 8.19 1.83
C PHE A 379 13.81 9.32 2.63
N MET A 380 14.49 9.77 3.68
CA MET A 380 14.04 10.91 4.46
C MET A 380 14.58 12.21 3.85
N LEU A 381 13.71 13.16 3.53
CA LEU A 381 14.09 14.51 3.12
C LEU A 381 14.59 15.33 4.32
N ASP A 382 15.32 16.40 4.05
CA ASP A 382 15.72 17.39 5.07
C ASP A 382 14.53 17.96 5.86
N SER A 383 13.37 18.09 5.21
CA SER A 383 12.08 18.45 5.82
C SER A 383 11.55 17.45 6.84
N GLY A 384 12.12 16.23 6.90
CA GLY A 384 11.65 15.12 7.72
C GLY A 384 10.55 14.27 7.08
N GLN A 385 10.12 14.58 5.85
CA GLN A 385 9.15 13.78 5.13
C GLN A 385 9.80 12.59 4.42
N TRP A 386 9.07 11.48 4.30
CA TRP A 386 9.47 10.33 3.51
C TRP A 386 9.13 10.55 2.03
N ILE A 387 10.06 10.20 1.15
CA ILE A 387 9.88 10.24 -0.30
C ILE A 387 10.34 8.91 -0.91
N ALA A 388 9.60 8.41 -1.90
CA ALA A 388 9.96 7.20 -2.60
C ALA A 388 11.16 7.43 -3.55
N ALA A 389 11.98 6.40 -3.73
CA ALA A 389 13.18 6.41 -4.58
C ALA A 389 12.87 6.85 -6.02
N GLN A 390 11.69 6.49 -6.52
CA GLN A 390 11.19 6.84 -7.86
C GLN A 390 10.82 8.33 -8.02
N ASP A 391 10.52 9.00 -6.92
CA ASP A 391 10.16 10.42 -6.90
C ASP A 391 11.36 11.33 -6.57
N LEU A 392 12.54 10.74 -6.34
CA LEU A 392 13.77 11.49 -6.12
C LEU A 392 14.20 12.20 -7.40
N THR A 393 14.52 13.48 -7.27
CA THR A 393 15.00 14.33 -8.36
C THR A 393 16.25 15.10 -7.93
N SER A 394 17.06 15.52 -8.91
CA SER A 394 18.24 16.35 -8.65
C SER A 394 17.84 17.67 -7.97
N GLY A 395 18.59 18.08 -6.95
CA GLY A 395 18.33 19.30 -6.18
C GLY A 395 17.52 19.08 -4.90
N LEU A 396 16.91 17.90 -4.70
CA LEU A 396 16.38 17.52 -3.39
C LEU A 396 17.52 17.25 -2.40
N ARG A 397 17.23 17.42 -1.10
CA ARG A 397 18.19 17.16 -0.02
C ARG A 397 17.69 16.04 0.87
N LEU A 398 18.53 15.03 1.06
CA LEU A 398 18.28 13.89 1.95
C LEU A 398 18.82 14.19 3.34
N LYS A 399 18.12 13.70 4.36
CA LYS A 399 18.56 13.75 5.74
C LYS A 399 19.60 12.68 6.00
N THR A 400 20.66 13.06 6.70
CA THR A 400 21.71 12.16 7.15
C THR A 400 21.81 12.20 8.67
N LEU A 401 22.53 11.25 9.26
CA LEU A 401 22.77 11.28 10.71
C LEU A 401 23.54 12.56 11.14
N GLY A 402 24.41 13.08 10.28
CA GLY A 402 25.24 14.27 10.53
C GLY A 402 24.68 15.59 9.98
N GLY A 403 23.50 15.60 9.36
CA GLY A 403 22.94 16.79 8.73
C GLY A 403 22.09 16.46 7.49
N THR A 404 22.49 16.99 6.34
CA THR A 404 21.78 16.78 5.06
C THR A 404 22.76 16.70 3.90
N VAL A 405 22.40 15.96 2.85
CA VAL A 405 23.19 15.82 1.61
C VAL A 405 22.29 16.04 0.39
N GLY A 406 22.73 16.84 -0.58
CA GLY A 406 21.97 17.07 -1.81
C GLY A 406 22.10 15.91 -2.79
N ILE A 407 21.08 15.74 -3.64
CA ILE A 407 21.09 14.79 -4.75
C ILE A 407 21.60 15.49 -6.00
N LYS A 408 22.72 15.01 -6.53
CA LYS A 408 23.33 15.50 -7.77
C LYS A 408 22.60 14.97 -9.01
N SER A 409 22.32 13.67 -9.04
CA SER A 409 21.54 13.05 -10.11
C SER A 409 20.89 11.74 -9.66
N VAL A 410 19.78 11.38 -10.31
CA VAL A 410 19.13 10.08 -10.17
C VAL A 410 19.02 9.49 -11.56
N THR A 411 19.62 8.32 -11.79
CA THR A 411 19.65 7.68 -13.12
C THR A 411 19.11 6.27 -13.03
N VAL A 412 18.09 5.95 -13.84
CA VAL A 412 17.63 4.58 -14.03
C VAL A 412 18.63 3.84 -14.91
N ARG A 413 19.12 2.67 -14.48
CA ARG A 413 20.05 1.86 -15.28
C ARG A 413 19.35 1.33 -16.52
N ALA A 414 20.03 1.39 -17.66
CA ALA A 414 19.51 0.86 -18.92
C ALA A 414 19.32 -0.67 -18.90
N THR A 415 20.15 -1.38 -18.13
CA THR A 415 20.02 -2.82 -17.90
C THR A 415 19.46 -3.07 -16.48
N PRO A 416 18.37 -3.84 -16.34
CA PRO A 416 17.86 -4.26 -15.04
C PRO A 416 18.92 -4.98 -14.20
N TYR A 417 18.88 -4.80 -12.88
CA TYR A 417 19.73 -5.55 -11.97
C TYR A 417 19.16 -6.96 -11.76
N THR A 418 19.93 -7.99 -12.08
CA THR A 418 19.57 -9.39 -11.82
C THR A 418 20.42 -9.90 -10.67
N GLY A 419 19.80 -10.32 -9.57
CA GLY A 419 20.53 -10.82 -8.41
C GLY A 419 19.72 -10.75 -7.12
N LYS A 420 20.42 -10.93 -6.00
CA LYS A 420 19.84 -10.76 -4.67
C LYS A 420 19.79 -9.29 -4.27
N VAL A 421 18.70 -8.91 -3.63
CA VAL A 421 18.42 -7.58 -3.11
C VAL A 421 18.05 -7.69 -1.63
N TYR A 422 18.37 -6.64 -0.87
CA TYR A 422 18.44 -6.69 0.58
C TYR A 422 17.71 -5.51 1.22
N ASN A 423 17.16 -5.73 2.42
CA ASN A 423 16.66 -4.68 3.32
C ASN A 423 16.81 -5.16 4.78
N LEU A 424 16.81 -4.24 5.74
CA LEU A 424 16.99 -4.53 7.16
C LEU A 424 15.73 -4.16 7.93
N LYS A 425 15.30 -5.03 8.85
CA LYS A 425 14.36 -4.69 9.92
C LYS A 425 15.16 -4.32 11.16
N VAL A 426 14.88 -3.16 11.74
CA VAL A 426 15.58 -2.66 12.92
C VAL A 426 14.64 -2.65 14.11
N ASN A 427 15.05 -3.30 15.21
CA ASN A 427 14.20 -3.42 16.38
C ASN A 427 13.96 -2.05 17.04
N GLY A 428 12.68 -1.69 17.20
CA GLY A 428 12.27 -0.45 17.87
C GLY A 428 12.44 0.83 17.04
N SER A 429 12.68 0.71 15.73
CA SER A 429 12.97 1.83 14.85
C SER A 429 12.37 1.62 13.47
N GLU A 430 11.89 2.69 12.85
CA GLU A 430 11.40 2.66 11.46
C GLU A 430 12.47 3.06 10.44
N LYS A 431 13.74 3.18 10.86
CA LYS A 431 14.78 3.79 10.04
C LYS A 431 16.16 3.23 10.33
N TYR A 432 17.00 3.29 9.31
CA TYR A 432 18.43 3.02 9.43
C TYR A 432 19.24 3.88 8.48
N VAL A 433 20.58 3.77 8.56
CA VAL A 433 21.50 4.60 7.76
C VAL A 433 22.24 3.77 6.72
N VAL A 434 22.29 4.27 5.49
CA VAL A 434 22.98 3.65 4.36
C VAL A 434 23.96 4.63 3.73
N GLY A 435 24.99 4.10 3.07
CA GLY A 435 26.00 4.89 2.38
C GLY A 435 27.04 5.49 3.32
N GLU A 436 28.13 5.95 2.72
CA GLU A 436 29.18 6.70 3.43
C GLU A 436 28.65 8.00 4.05
N ASP A 437 27.67 8.64 3.40
CA ASP A 437 27.02 9.86 3.90
C ASP A 437 26.02 9.62 5.04
N MET A 438 25.81 8.38 5.48
CA MET A 438 24.85 8.01 6.53
C MET A 438 23.43 8.52 6.24
N VAL A 439 22.96 8.30 5.02
CA VAL A 439 21.62 8.71 4.57
C VAL A 439 20.57 7.90 5.31
N ILE A 440 19.57 8.60 5.86
CA ILE A 440 18.47 7.96 6.59
C ILE A 440 17.47 7.39 5.59
N VAL A 441 17.23 6.10 5.71
CA VAL A 441 16.27 5.34 4.92
C VAL A 441 15.31 4.61 5.83
N ARG A 442 14.15 4.22 5.29
CA ARG A 442 13.14 3.50 6.06
C ARG A 442 13.57 2.04 6.24
N ASP A 443 13.35 1.48 7.41
CA ASP A 443 13.49 0.03 7.60
C ASP A 443 12.32 -0.70 6.91
N TYR A 444 12.32 -2.04 6.97
CA TYR A 444 11.23 -2.87 6.43
C TYR A 444 9.83 -2.39 6.87
#